data_AF-A0A6G9J3T6-F1
#
_entry.id   AF-A0A6G9J3T6-F1
#
_cell.length_a   1.000
_cell.length_b   1.000
_cell.length_c   1.000
_cell.angle_alpha   90.00
_cell.angle_beta   90.00
_cell.angle_gamma   90.00
#
_symmetry.space_group_name_H-M   'P 1'
#
loop_
_entity.id
_entity.type
_entity.pdbx_description
1 polymer ?
#
loop_
_entity_poly.entity_id
_entity_poly.type
_entity_poly.pdbx_seq_one_letter_code
_entity_poly.pdbx_strand_id
1 'polypeptide(L)'
;MKRRDMVENEPLLYIVQPKLERVVSYMQKTFKSKKDVEKKTEHENEWGHEEIVQEQEKQFQQMSLEEQLSFLGNLPEHLANIKCKLVSTDGEREGIIREYDKTEIIMDTAFGEVVIPRKEVVSLTLIGFSEKGEEEHRDRY
;
A
#
# COMPACT_ATOMS: atom_id res chain seq x y z
N MET A 1 74.58 41.97 -10.23
CA MET A 1 73.41 41.08 -10.13
C MET A 1 72.90 41.10 -8.69
N LYS A 2 71.73 41.67 -8.40
CA LYS A 2 71.17 41.69 -7.04
C LYS A 2 70.45 40.36 -6.79
N ARG A 3 70.89 39.61 -5.77
CA ARG A 3 70.17 38.43 -5.28
C ARG A 3 68.89 38.92 -4.61
N ARG A 4 67.77 38.24 -4.86
CA ARG A 4 66.52 38.49 -4.14
C ARG A 4 66.61 37.72 -2.84
N ASP A 5 66.54 38.41 -1.71
CA ASP A 5 66.48 37.77 -0.40
C ASP A 5 65.16 36.98 -0.32
N MET A 6 65.25 35.67 -0.10
CA MET A 6 64.09 34.83 0.18
C MET A 6 63.59 35.19 1.58
N VAL A 7 62.39 35.73 1.67
CA VAL A 7 61.70 35.96 2.93
C VAL A 7 60.96 34.68 3.29
N GLU A 8 61.34 34.06 4.41
CA GLU A 8 60.66 32.88 4.93
C GLU A 8 59.27 33.29 5.44
N ASN A 9 58.23 32.97 4.66
CA ASN A 9 56.86 33.05 5.13
C ASN A 9 56.45 31.69 5.67
N GLU A 10 55.92 31.66 6.89
CA GLU A 10 55.29 30.47 7.45
C GLU A 10 54.17 29.98 6.52
N PRO A 11 53.99 28.66 6.33
CA PRO A 11 52.97 28.14 5.43
C PRO A 11 51.59 28.56 5.94
N LEU A 12 50.88 29.37 5.16
CA LEU A 12 49.52 29.81 5.47
C LEU A 12 48.57 28.61 5.39
N LEU A 13 48.35 27.93 6.51
CA LEU A 13 47.25 26.98 6.69
C LEU A 13 45.93 27.76 6.77
N TYR A 14 45.43 28.19 5.61
CA TYR A 14 44.15 28.90 5.52
C TYR A 14 43.02 27.88 5.33
N ILE A 15 42.59 27.27 6.43
CA ILE A 15 41.26 26.64 6.47
C ILE A 15 40.43 27.42 7.48
N VAL A 16 39.89 28.54 7.01
CA VAL A 16 38.92 29.30 7.80
C VAL A 16 37.58 28.58 7.71
N GLN A 17 37.13 28.04 8.84
CA GLN A 17 35.77 27.52 8.94
C GLN A 17 34.80 28.70 8.80
N PRO A 18 33.84 28.65 7.85
CA PRO A 18 32.81 29.66 7.77
C PRO A 18 32.00 29.63 9.07
N LYS A 19 31.52 30.79 9.50
CA LYS A 19 30.60 30.86 10.64
C LYS A 19 29.25 30.32 10.17
N LEU A 20 29.00 29.03 10.38
CA LEU A 20 27.69 28.45 10.11
C LEU A 20 26.70 28.96 11.16
N GLU A 21 25.59 29.51 10.70
CA GLU A 21 24.46 29.78 11.57
C GLU A 21 23.93 28.48 12.14
N ARG A 22 23.56 28.49 13.42
CA ARG A 22 22.97 27.30 14.04
C ARG A 22 21.62 27.05 13.36
N VAL A 23 21.45 25.88 12.76
CA VAL A 23 20.17 25.45 12.21
C VAL A 23 19.16 25.42 13.36
N VAL A 24 18.17 26.31 13.32
CA VAL A 24 17.08 26.34 14.30
C VAL A 24 16.06 25.29 13.87
N SER A 25 16.11 24.12 14.48
CA SER A 25 15.05 23.12 14.35
C SER A 25 13.99 23.36 15.41
N TYR A 26 12.77 23.66 15.00
CA TYR A 26 11.64 23.73 15.93
C TYR A 26 11.16 22.32 16.27
N MET A 27 11.12 21.97 17.57
CA MET A 27 10.54 20.71 18.01
C MET A 27 9.01 20.71 17.78
N GLN A 28 8.45 19.51 17.62
CA GLN A 28 7.00 19.32 17.51
C GLN A 28 6.29 19.88 18.76
N LYS A 29 5.38 20.83 18.56
CA LYS A 29 4.66 21.51 19.66
C LYS A 29 3.32 20.87 20.00
N THR A 30 2.73 20.15 19.06
CA THR A 30 1.38 19.58 19.20
C THR A 30 1.37 18.15 18.73
N PHE A 31 0.64 17.30 19.44
CA PHE A 31 0.39 15.92 19.05
C PHE A 31 -1.13 15.66 19.11
N LYS A 32 -1.63 14.89 18.16
CA LYS A 32 -3.01 14.38 18.17
C LYS A 32 -2.95 12.88 18.36
N SER A 33 -3.42 12.37 19.50
CA SER A 33 -3.72 10.96 19.66
C SER A 33 -5.13 10.67 19.16
N LYS A 34 -5.29 9.54 18.47
CA LYS A 34 -6.61 8.93 18.33
C LYS A 34 -6.89 8.17 19.63
N LYS A 35 -8.07 8.35 20.20
CA LYS A 35 -8.52 7.64 21.40
C LYS A 35 -9.05 6.29 20.94
N ASP A 36 -8.46 5.19 21.39
CA ASP A 36 -9.04 3.87 21.14
C ASP A 36 -10.39 3.80 21.85
N VAL A 37 -11.45 3.60 21.07
CA VAL A 37 -12.79 3.33 21.60
C VAL A 37 -12.77 1.90 22.10
N GLU A 38 -12.73 1.73 23.42
CA GLU A 38 -12.94 0.42 24.06
C GLU A 38 -14.29 -0.13 23.59
N LYS A 39 -14.26 -1.17 22.75
CA LYS A 39 -15.46 -1.95 22.40
C LYS A 39 -15.94 -2.65 23.67
N LYS A 40 -16.94 -2.07 24.34
CA LYS A 40 -17.75 -2.80 25.31
C LYS A 40 -18.58 -3.83 24.55
N THR A 41 -18.26 -5.11 24.74
CA THR A 41 -19.12 -6.22 24.36
C THR A 41 -20.28 -6.27 25.37
N GLU A 42 -21.44 -5.77 24.99
CA GLU A 42 -22.69 -6.03 25.73
C GLU A 42 -23.68 -6.72 24.78
N HIS A 43 -24.06 -7.92 25.18
CA HIS A 43 -25.02 -8.81 24.53
C HIS A 43 -26.44 -8.25 24.72
N GLU A 44 -27.22 -8.36 23.65
CA GLU A 44 -28.70 -8.37 23.55
C GLU A 44 -29.50 -7.17 24.11
N ASN A 45 -30.24 -6.52 23.21
CA ASN A 45 -31.70 -6.34 23.34
C ASN A 45 -32.32 -6.10 21.96
N GLU A 46 -33.40 -6.82 21.69
CA GLU A 46 -34.25 -6.67 20.51
C GLU A 46 -34.99 -5.33 20.54
N TRP A 47 -34.86 -4.52 19.49
CA TRP A 47 -35.91 -3.57 19.08
C TRP A 47 -35.76 -3.23 17.60
N GLY A 48 -36.81 -3.48 16.84
CA GLY A 48 -36.87 -3.15 15.42
C GLY A 48 -36.70 -1.66 15.18
N HIS A 49 -35.72 -1.32 14.34
CA HIS A 49 -35.63 -0.06 13.62
C HIS A 49 -35.13 -0.37 12.21
N GLU A 50 -35.95 -0.06 11.21
CA GLU A 50 -35.49 0.12 9.83
C GLU A 50 -34.55 1.33 9.83
N GLU A 51 -33.25 1.08 10.00
CA GLU A 51 -32.20 2.09 9.87
C GLU A 51 -31.18 1.62 8.85
N ILE A 52 -30.92 2.51 7.90
CA ILE A 52 -29.92 2.44 6.84
C ILE A 52 -28.65 1.82 7.43
N VAL A 53 -28.35 0.58 7.02
CA VAL A 53 -27.13 -0.14 7.40
C VAL A 53 -25.97 0.67 6.85
N GLN A 54 -25.42 1.57 7.66
CA GLN A 54 -24.04 2.00 7.46
C GLN A 54 -23.22 0.74 7.67
N GLU A 55 -22.89 0.08 6.56
CA GLU A 55 -21.94 -1.02 6.51
C GLU A 55 -20.68 -0.51 7.20
N GLN A 56 -20.51 -0.86 8.48
CA GLN A 56 -19.23 -0.71 9.14
C GLN A 56 -18.24 -1.42 8.23
N GLU A 57 -17.24 -0.69 7.72
CA GLU A 57 -16.21 -1.23 6.84
C GLU A 57 -15.54 -2.40 7.55
N LYS A 58 -16.05 -3.61 7.31
CA LYS A 58 -15.43 -4.85 7.78
C LYS A 58 -14.07 -4.89 7.10
N GLN A 59 -13.05 -5.27 7.85
CA GLN A 59 -11.75 -5.49 7.25
C GLN A 59 -11.89 -6.60 6.20
N PHE A 60 -11.16 -6.49 5.09
CA PHE A 60 -11.22 -7.49 4.00
C PHE A 60 -11.06 -8.93 4.51
N GLN A 61 -10.18 -9.14 5.51
CA GLN A 61 -9.94 -10.44 6.15
C GLN A 61 -11.13 -10.99 6.96
N GLN A 62 -12.09 -10.14 7.33
CA GLN A 62 -13.28 -10.48 8.10
C GLN A 62 -14.52 -10.72 7.21
N MET A 63 -14.43 -10.40 5.91
CA MET A 63 -15.49 -10.63 4.94
C MET A 63 -15.59 -12.12 4.58
N SER A 64 -16.78 -12.55 4.19
CA SER A 64 -16.96 -13.90 3.63
C SER A 64 -16.26 -14.03 2.28
N LEU A 65 -15.97 -15.26 1.83
CA LEU A 65 -15.29 -15.48 0.54
C LEU A 65 -16.07 -14.89 -0.64
N GLU A 66 -17.40 -14.93 -0.60
CA GLU A 66 -18.27 -14.35 -1.64
C GLU A 66 -18.19 -12.83 -1.65
N GLU A 67 -18.23 -12.22 -0.47
CA GLU A 67 -18.05 -10.78 -0.32
C GLU A 67 -16.65 -10.35 -0.78
N GLN A 68 -15.60 -11.12 -0.46
CA GLN A 68 -14.23 -10.84 -0.88
C GLN A 68 -14.08 -10.90 -2.40
N LEU A 69 -14.66 -11.90 -3.05
CA LEU A 69 -14.61 -12.05 -4.52
C LEU A 69 -15.43 -10.95 -5.22
N SER A 70 -16.62 -10.64 -4.69
CA SER A 70 -17.44 -9.53 -5.18
C SER A 70 -16.72 -8.19 -5.02
N PHE A 71 -16.06 -7.97 -3.89
CA PHE A 71 -15.25 -6.79 -3.66
C PHE A 71 -14.13 -6.71 -4.70
N LEU A 72 -13.43 -7.81 -4.94
CA LEU A 72 -12.32 -7.90 -5.89
C LEU A 72 -12.72 -7.68 -7.35
N GLY A 73 -13.89 -8.15 -7.76
CA GLY A 73 -14.42 -7.89 -9.11
C GLY A 73 -14.94 -6.47 -9.31
N ASN A 74 -15.28 -5.75 -8.24
CA ASN A 74 -15.82 -4.39 -8.30
C ASN A 74 -14.75 -3.29 -8.06
N LEU A 75 -13.45 -3.63 -8.05
CA LEU A 75 -12.43 -2.60 -7.85
C LEU A 75 -12.36 -1.65 -9.04
N PRO A 76 -12.17 -0.35 -8.78
CA PRO A 76 -11.80 0.60 -9.81
C PRO A 76 -10.52 0.17 -10.56
N GLU A 77 -10.41 0.53 -11.84
CA GLU A 77 -9.29 0.13 -12.71
C GLU A 77 -7.90 0.43 -12.13
N HIS A 78 -7.75 1.54 -11.39
CA HIS A 78 -6.49 1.93 -10.75
C HIS A 78 -6.07 1.05 -9.56
N LEU A 79 -7.00 0.27 -9.00
CA LEU A 79 -6.75 -0.71 -7.94
C LEU A 79 -6.95 -2.15 -8.41
N ALA A 80 -7.33 -2.35 -9.67
CA ALA A 80 -7.50 -3.68 -10.25
C ALA A 80 -6.19 -4.47 -10.36
N ASN A 81 -5.03 -3.85 -10.10
CA ASN A 81 -3.71 -4.49 -10.14
C ASN A 81 -3.31 -5.19 -8.83
N ILE A 82 -4.24 -5.43 -7.90
CA ILE A 82 -3.96 -6.14 -6.65
C ILE A 82 -3.80 -7.64 -6.92
N LYS A 83 -2.60 -8.14 -6.62
CA LYS A 83 -2.29 -9.57 -6.62
C LYS A 83 -2.94 -10.24 -5.41
N CYS A 84 -3.64 -11.32 -5.72
CA CYS A 84 -4.30 -12.19 -4.78
C CYS A 84 -3.70 -13.59 -4.91
N LYS A 85 -3.52 -14.26 -3.77
CA LYS A 85 -3.24 -15.67 -3.69
C LYS A 85 -4.55 -16.40 -3.46
N LEU A 86 -4.89 -17.30 -4.38
CA LEU A 86 -6.07 -18.13 -4.31
C LEU A 86 -5.65 -19.56 -4.07
N VAL A 87 -6.16 -20.16 -2.99
CA VAL A 87 -5.95 -21.56 -2.67
C VAL A 87 -7.17 -22.33 -3.13
N SER A 88 -6.98 -23.17 -4.14
CA SER A 88 -7.99 -24.08 -4.68
C SER A 88 -7.68 -25.53 -4.30
N THR A 89 -8.62 -26.46 -4.50
CA THR A 89 -8.38 -27.90 -4.35
C THR A 89 -7.25 -28.40 -5.25
N ASP A 90 -7.08 -27.77 -6.40
CA ASP A 90 -6.08 -28.12 -7.42
C ASP A 90 -4.71 -27.48 -7.18
N GLY A 91 -4.58 -26.68 -6.11
CA GLY A 91 -3.35 -26.02 -5.71
C GLY A 91 -3.48 -24.51 -5.53
N GLU A 92 -2.34 -23.88 -5.30
CA GLU A 92 -2.23 -22.45 -5.07
C GLU A 92 -1.96 -21.71 -6.39
N ARG A 93 -2.68 -20.62 -6.63
CA ARG A 93 -2.48 -19.74 -7.79
C ARG A 93 -2.32 -18.31 -7.33
N GLU A 94 -1.44 -17.59 -7.99
CA GLU A 94 -1.19 -16.17 -7.75
C GLU A 94 -1.58 -15.37 -8.97
N GLY A 95 -2.46 -14.38 -8.80
CA GLY A 95 -2.97 -13.64 -9.93
C GLY A 95 -3.81 -12.44 -9.52
N ILE A 96 -4.33 -11.75 -10.52
CA ILE A 96 -5.23 -10.61 -10.37
C ILE A 96 -6.63 -11.08 -10.73
N ILE A 97 -7.61 -10.83 -9.86
CA ILE A 97 -9.02 -11.13 -10.15
C ILE A 97 -9.58 -9.98 -10.97
N ARG A 98 -10.11 -10.29 -12.16
CA ARG A 98 -10.76 -9.30 -13.03
C ARG A 98 -12.25 -9.22 -12.78
N GLU A 99 -12.90 -10.38 -12.75
CA GLU A 99 -14.36 -10.46 -12.73
C GLU A 99 -14.81 -11.68 -11.91
N TYR A 100 -15.99 -11.53 -11.30
CA TYR A 100 -16.63 -12.57 -10.51
C TYR A 100 -18.14 -12.63 -10.79
N ASP A 101 -18.56 -13.71 -11.43
CA ASP A 101 -19.95 -13.94 -11.85
C ASP A 101 -20.66 -14.97 -10.96
N LYS A 102 -20.35 -15.00 -9.67
CA LYS A 102 -20.89 -15.92 -8.64
C LYS A 102 -20.54 -17.41 -8.84
N THR A 103 -20.59 -17.91 -10.06
CA THR A 103 -20.27 -19.28 -10.45
C THR A 103 -18.80 -19.44 -10.84
N GLU A 104 -18.26 -18.45 -11.54
CA GLU A 104 -16.92 -18.47 -12.12
C GLU A 104 -16.14 -17.22 -11.73
N ILE A 105 -14.84 -17.38 -11.54
CA ILE A 105 -13.89 -16.32 -11.22
C ILE A 105 -12.88 -16.26 -12.36
N ILE A 106 -12.75 -15.08 -12.96
CA ILE A 106 -11.77 -14.82 -14.02
C ILE A 106 -10.53 -14.21 -13.39
N MET A 107 -9.40 -14.90 -13.51
CA MET A 107 -8.13 -14.50 -12.92
C MET A 107 -7.01 -14.43 -13.95
N ASP A 108 -6.33 -13.28 -13.99
CA ASP A 108 -5.07 -13.10 -14.71
C ASP A 108 -3.91 -13.65 -13.88
N THR A 109 -3.34 -14.76 -14.34
CA THR A 109 -2.12 -15.34 -13.78
C THR A 109 -0.91 -14.93 -14.65
N ALA A 110 0.32 -15.13 -14.16
CA ALA A 110 1.54 -14.93 -14.96
C ALA A 110 1.57 -15.75 -16.27
N PHE A 111 0.83 -16.86 -16.31
CA PHE A 111 0.76 -17.78 -17.46
C PHE A 111 -0.44 -17.54 -18.39
N GLY A 112 -1.29 -16.55 -18.09
CA GLY A 112 -2.50 -16.23 -18.86
C GLY A 112 -3.75 -16.10 -18.01
N GLU A 113 -4.88 -15.89 -18.68
CA GLU A 113 -6.21 -15.80 -18.08
C GLU A 113 -6.73 -17.20 -17.76
N VAL A 114 -7.23 -17.38 -16.54
CA VAL A 114 -7.70 -18.68 -16.05
C VAL A 114 -9.07 -18.51 -15.41
N VAL A 115 -9.99 -19.38 -15.82
CA VAL A 115 -11.34 -19.47 -15.25
C VAL A 115 -11.31 -20.51 -14.13
N ILE A 116 -11.72 -20.10 -12.93
CA ILE A 116 -11.74 -20.96 -11.75
C ILE A 116 -13.19 -21.03 -11.23
N PRO A 117 -13.77 -22.23 -11.11
CA PRO A 117 -15.11 -22.37 -10.56
C PRO A 117 -15.10 -22.10 -9.05
N ARG A 118 -16.12 -21.38 -8.56
CA ARG A 118 -16.25 -20.99 -7.14
C ARG A 118 -16.19 -22.19 -6.17
N LYS A 119 -16.61 -23.38 -6.61
CA LYS A 119 -16.69 -24.60 -5.79
C LYS A 119 -15.32 -25.11 -5.33
N GLU A 120 -14.28 -24.82 -6.07
CA GLU A 120 -12.93 -25.34 -5.80
C GLU A 120 -12.12 -24.40 -4.90
N VAL A 121 -12.60 -23.17 -4.70
CA VAL A 121 -11.92 -22.14 -3.92
C VAL A 121 -12.10 -22.35 -2.41
N VAL A 122 -10.97 -22.50 -1.72
CA VAL A 122 -10.91 -22.70 -0.26
C VAL A 122 -10.66 -21.39 0.48
N SER A 123 -9.69 -20.58 0.02
CA SER A 123 -9.37 -19.30 0.66
C SER A 123 -8.71 -18.31 -0.29
N LEU A 124 -8.75 -17.04 0.09
CA LEU A 124 -8.20 -15.93 -0.67
C LEU A 124 -7.38 -15.03 0.26
N THR A 125 -6.16 -14.70 -0.16
CA THR A 125 -5.24 -13.79 0.56
C THR A 125 -4.76 -12.68 -0.36
N LEU A 126 -4.80 -11.43 0.10
CA LEU A 126 -4.18 -10.31 -0.63
C LEU A 126 -2.66 -10.33 -0.43
N ILE A 127 -1.90 -10.27 -1.53
CA ILE A 127 -0.43 -10.15 -1.48
C ILE A 127 -0.02 -8.68 -1.58
N GLY A 128 -0.64 -7.92 -2.49
CA GLY A 128 -0.35 -6.49 -2.68
C GLY A 128 -0.44 -6.03 -4.12
N PHE A 129 0.03 -4.81 -4.42
CA PHE A 129 -0.02 -4.24 -5.76
C PHE A 129 1.08 -4.81 -6.66
N SER A 130 0.70 -5.17 -7.88
CA SER A 130 1.66 -5.34 -8.96
C SER A 130 1.89 -3.99 -9.62
N GLU A 131 3.13 -3.51 -9.63
CA GLU A 131 3.53 -2.45 -10.55
C GLU A 131 3.35 -3.01 -11.98
N LYS A 132 2.27 -2.61 -12.65
CA LYS A 132 2.11 -2.75 -14.10
C LYS A 132 2.00 -1.33 -14.64
N GLY A 133 3.12 -0.84 -15.18
CA GLY A 133 3.15 0.29 -16.11
C GLY A 133 3.46 1.67 -15.52
N GLU A 134 4.67 1.89 -15.02
CA GLU A 134 5.34 3.18 -15.26
C GLU A 134 6.00 3.11 -16.64
N GLU A 135 5.23 3.22 -17.71
CA GLU A 135 5.78 3.55 -19.03
C GLU A 135 4.78 4.44 -19.76
N GLU A 136 5.32 5.51 -20.38
CA GLU A 136 4.64 6.62 -21.08
C GLU A 136 4.21 7.78 -20.15
N HIS A 137 4.96 8.87 -19.96
CA HIS A 137 5.56 9.76 -20.96
C HIS A 137 6.83 10.40 -20.37
N ARG A 138 8.02 9.95 -20.79
CA ARG A 138 9.19 10.84 -20.77
C ARG A 138 9.27 11.49 -22.14
N ASP A 139 8.58 12.61 -22.27
CA ASP A 139 8.80 13.52 -23.39
C ASP A 139 10.27 13.86 -23.46
N ARG A 140 10.89 13.47 -24.57
CA ARG A 140 12.21 13.94 -24.97
C ARG A 140 12.12 15.43 -25.26
N TYR A 141 12.80 16.25 -24.47
CA TYR A 141 13.30 17.57 -24.86
C TYR A 141 14.81 17.60 -24.65
#